data_AF-A0A957TQA3-F1
#
_entry.id   AF-A0A957TQA3-F1
#
_cell.length_a   1.000
_cell.length_b   1.000
_cell.length_c   1.000
_cell.angle_alpha   90.00
_cell.angle_beta   90.00
_cell.angle_gamma   90.00
#
_symmetry.space_group_name_H-M   'P 1'
#
loop_
_entity.id
_entity.type
_entity.pdbx_description
1 polymer ?
#
loop_
_entity_poly.entity_id
_entity_poly.type
_entity_poly.pdbx_seq_one_letter_code
_entity_poly.pdbx_strand_id
1 'polypeptide(L)'
;LDVQMHACGPAHRAVISALRNTHFYEMALMGPGMPNCVPPVYACGYSDQPEDLGADGCVPVPDGPGLGVQYDWDLIERNRTELFTFER
;
A
#
# COMPACT_ATOMS: atom_id res chain seq x y z
N LEU A 1 16.92 8.16 17.28
CA LEU A 1 16.91 8.54 15.86
C LEU A 1 15.55 8.16 15.33
N ASP A 2 14.83 9.09 14.73
CA ASP A 2 13.49 8.85 14.19
C ASP A 2 13.59 8.40 12.73
N VAL A 3 12.63 7.58 12.27
CA VAL A 3 12.64 7.00 10.93
C VAL A 3 11.26 7.18 10.29
N GLN A 4 11.26 7.65 9.06
CA GLN A 4 10.07 7.80 8.23
C GLN A 4 10.25 6.93 6.98
N MET A 5 9.21 6.20 6.60
CA MET A 5 9.24 5.36 5.41
C MET A 5 8.83 6.17 4.20
N HIS A 6 9.52 5.95 3.09
CA HIS A 6 9.19 6.60 1.84
C HIS A 6 7.95 5.96 1.21
N ALA A 7 7.02 6.82 0.80
CA ALA A 7 5.81 6.54 0.04
C ALA A 7 4.81 5.64 0.77
N CYS A 8 3.90 5.07 -0.02
CA CYS A 8 2.67 4.46 0.42
C CYS A 8 2.57 3.00 -0.01
N GLY A 9 1.55 2.29 0.47
CA GLY A 9 1.34 0.87 0.21
C GLY A 9 1.05 0.07 1.48
N PRO A 10 0.46 -1.12 1.35
CA PRO A 10 0.00 -1.90 2.50
C PRO A 10 1.19 -2.40 3.34
N ALA A 11 2.32 -2.72 2.70
CA ALA A 11 3.57 -3.03 3.39
C ALA A 11 4.08 -1.84 4.24
N HIS A 12 4.00 -0.62 3.72
CA HIS A 12 4.39 0.59 4.46
C HIS A 12 3.49 0.78 5.68
N ARG A 13 2.17 0.65 5.53
CA ARG A 13 1.22 0.74 6.66
C ARG A 13 1.51 -0.32 7.73
N ALA A 14 1.79 -1.56 7.32
CA ALA A 14 2.14 -2.63 8.25
C ALA A 14 3.43 -2.32 9.01
N VAL A 15 4.51 -1.92 8.33
CA VAL A 15 5.79 -1.61 8.98
C VAL A 15 5.69 -0.39 9.90
N ILE A 16 5.06 0.69 9.44
CA ILE A 16 4.90 1.94 10.20
C ILE A 16 4.11 1.68 11.49
N SER A 17 3.06 0.86 11.43
CA SER A 17 2.26 0.52 12.61
C SER A 17 3.04 -0.21 13.71
N ALA A 18 4.17 -0.84 13.36
CA ALA A 18 5.01 -1.60 14.27
C ALA A 18 6.27 -0.84 14.72
N LEU A 19 6.63 0.27 14.08
CA LEU A 19 7.79 1.08 14.42
C LEU A 19 7.46 2.07 15.53
N ARG A 20 8.22 2.05 16.63
CA ARG A 20 7.97 2.93 17.79
C ARG A 20 8.43 4.37 17.60
N ASN A 21 9.25 4.63 16.59
CA ASN A 21 9.93 5.89 16.33
C ASN A 21 9.65 6.42 14.92
N THR A 22 8.46 6.13 14.40
CA THR A 22 7.87 6.76 13.21
C THR A 22 6.63 7.55 13.63
N HIS A 23 6.43 8.72 13.03
CA HIS A 23 5.40 9.67 13.48
C HIS A 23 4.35 9.97 12.42
N PHE A 24 4.69 9.77 11.15
CA PHE A 24 3.80 10.07 10.02
C PHE A 24 3.87 8.98 8.96
N TYR A 25 2.75 8.80 8.26
CA TYR A 25 2.66 8.03 7.02
C TYR A 25 2.82 8.96 5.83
N GLU A 26 3.67 8.61 4.86
CA GLU A 26 3.78 9.38 3.62
C GLU A 26 2.70 8.92 2.63
N MET A 27 1.66 9.74 2.46
CA MET A 27 0.83 9.68 1.25
C MET A 27 1.52 10.49 0.16
N ALA A 28 2.15 9.78 -0.78
CA ALA A 28 2.92 10.42 -1.84
C ALA A 28 2.01 11.14 -2.85
N LEU A 29 2.60 11.99 -3.69
CA LEU A 29 1.97 12.64 -4.85
C LEU A 29 0.61 13.32 -4.56
N MET A 30 0.54 14.18 -3.53
CA MET A 30 -0.69 14.92 -3.18
C MET A 30 -1.00 16.14 -4.10
N GLY A 31 -0.29 16.29 -5.22
CA GLY A 31 -0.48 17.40 -6.15
C GLY A 31 -1.66 17.19 -7.10
N PRO A 32 -2.33 18.26 -7.58
CA PRO A 32 -3.41 18.11 -8.57
C PRO A 32 -2.96 17.34 -9.81
N GLY A 33 -3.69 16.28 -10.17
CA GLY A 33 -3.40 15.45 -11.35
C GLY A 33 -2.19 14.54 -11.21
N MET A 34 -1.69 14.30 -10.00
CA MET A 34 -0.54 13.45 -9.73
C MET A 34 -0.97 12.23 -8.90
N PRO A 35 -1.79 11.29 -9.41
CA PRO A 35 -2.22 10.15 -8.61
C PRO A 35 -1.02 9.27 -8.20
N ASN A 36 -1.14 8.60 -7.06
CA ASN A 36 -0.13 7.62 -6.65
C ASN A 36 -0.05 6.49 -7.68
N CYS A 37 1.19 6.17 -8.09
CA CYS A 37 1.50 5.06 -8.99
C CYS A 37 1.46 3.71 -8.25
N VAL A 38 0.37 3.45 -7.52
CA VAL A 38 0.10 2.15 -6.91
C VAL A 38 -0.44 1.18 -7.97
N PRO A 39 0.03 -0.08 -8.00
CA PRO A 39 -0.50 -1.06 -8.95
C PRO A 39 -2.01 -1.25 -8.74
N PRO A 40 -2.83 -1.28 -9.81
CA PRO A 40 -4.28 -1.40 -9.72
C PRO A 40 -4.71 -2.86 -9.43
N VAL A 41 -4.09 -3.49 -8.44
CA VAL A 41 -4.16 -4.94 -8.19
C VAL A 41 -4.93 -5.29 -6.93
N TYR A 42 -5.49 -4.31 -6.21
CA TYR A 42 -6.20 -4.54 -4.97
C TYR A 42 -7.71 -4.63 -5.20
N ALA A 43 -8.31 -5.76 -4.83
CA ALA A 43 -9.73 -6.06 -5.04
C ALA A 43 -10.62 -5.74 -3.82
N CYS A 44 -10.04 -5.30 -2.70
CA CYS A 44 -10.75 -5.08 -1.43
C CYS A 44 -11.03 -3.60 -1.12
N GLY A 45 -10.96 -2.72 -2.13
CA GLY A 45 -11.13 -1.27 -1.93
C GLY A 45 -9.95 -0.59 -1.22
N TYR A 46 -8.81 -1.29 -1.05
CA TYR A 46 -7.59 -0.66 -0.59
C TYR A 46 -7.11 0.40 -1.59
N SER A 47 -6.73 1.56 -1.09
CA SER A 47 -6.18 2.64 -1.89
C SER A 47 -5.27 3.54 -1.06
N ASP A 48 -4.33 4.17 -1.75
CA ASP A 48 -3.44 5.22 -1.26
C ASP A 48 -3.59 6.50 -2.09
N GLN A 49 -4.77 6.73 -2.65
CA GLN A 49 -5.05 7.99 -3.34
C GLN A 49 -5.46 9.08 -2.34
N PRO A 50 -5.23 10.36 -2.65
CA PRO A 50 -5.63 11.49 -1.80
C PRO A 50 -7.10 11.46 -1.36
N GLU A 51 -7.98 10.93 -2.20
CA GLU A 51 -9.43 10.84 -1.97
C GLU A 51 -9.80 9.85 -0.86
N ASP A 52 -8.92 8.92 -0.52
CA ASP A 52 -9.15 7.88 0.50
C ASP A 52 -8.58 8.27 1.87
N LEU A 53 -8.10 9.51 2.02
CA LEU A 53 -7.65 10.05 3.30
C LEU A 53 -8.84 10.29 4.23
N GLY A 54 -8.76 9.77 5.46
CA GLY A 54 -9.75 10.04 6.49
C GLY A 54 -9.85 11.52 6.84
N ALA A 55 -11.00 11.95 7.37
CA ALA A 55 -11.21 13.33 7.81
C ALA A 55 -10.24 13.77 8.93
N ASP A 56 -9.66 12.81 9.65
CA ASP A 56 -8.62 12.98 10.67
C ASP A 56 -7.20 12.98 10.09
N GLY A 57 -7.05 12.91 8.76
CA GLY A 57 -5.77 12.86 8.07
C GLY A 57 -5.05 11.51 8.21
N CYS A 58 -5.76 10.45 8.61
CA CYS A 58 -5.18 9.13 8.83
C CYS A 58 -5.72 8.10 7.82
N VAL A 59 -5.01 6.97 7.72
CA VAL A 59 -5.41 5.80 6.93
C VAL A 59 -5.29 4.54 7.78
N PRO A 60 -6.21 3.56 7.66
CA PRO A 60 -6.16 2.36 8.48
C PRO A 60 -5.08 1.40 8.02
N VAL A 61 -4.54 0.63 8.96
CA VAL A 61 -3.73 -0.56 8.65
C VAL A 61 -4.70 -1.69 8.27
N PRO A 62 -4.55 -2.33 7.09
CA PRO A 62 -5.38 -3.46 6.73
C PRO A 62 -5.21 -4.63 7.71
N ASP A 63 -6.30 -5.33 8.06
CA ASP A 63 -6.37 -6.29 9.17
C ASP A 63 -6.46 -7.77 8.73
N GLY A 64 -6.53 -8.03 7.42
CA GLY A 64 -6.50 -9.37 6.86
C GLY A 64 -5.12 -10.08 7.00
N PRO A 65 -5.02 -11.35 6.57
CA PRO A 65 -3.77 -12.08 6.60
C PRO A 65 -2.67 -11.46 5.71
N GLY A 66 -1.42 -11.59 6.12
CA GLY A 66 -0.27 -11.06 5.39
C GLY A 66 -0.22 -9.53 5.44
N LEU A 67 -0.32 -8.88 4.29
CA LEU A 67 -0.42 -7.41 4.17
C LEU A 67 -1.85 -6.89 4.34
N GLY A 68 -2.81 -7.77 4.65
CA GLY A 68 -4.20 -7.42 4.93
C GLY A 68 -5.04 -6.92 3.75
N VAL A 69 -4.53 -7.09 2.52
CA VAL A 69 -5.23 -6.73 1.28
C VAL A 69 -5.54 -7.96 0.44
N GLN A 70 -6.60 -7.88 -0.38
CA GLN A 70 -6.94 -8.91 -1.36
C GLN A 70 -6.44 -8.47 -2.74
N TYR A 71 -5.72 -9.37 -3.42
CA TYR A 71 -5.20 -9.14 -4.76
C TYR A 71 -6.16 -9.64 -5.82
N ASP A 72 -6.30 -8.88 -6.91
CA ASP A 72 -6.91 -9.33 -8.16
C ASP A 72 -5.91 -10.22 -8.92
N TRP A 73 -5.91 -11.51 -8.58
CA TRP A 73 -5.04 -12.49 -9.22
C TRP A 73 -5.34 -12.65 -10.70
N ASP A 74 -6.60 -12.55 -11.13
CA ASP A 74 -6.95 -12.65 -12.55
C ASP A 74 -6.30 -11.53 -13.37
N LEU A 75 -6.28 -10.30 -12.84
CA LEU A 75 -5.57 -9.17 -13.46
C LEU A 75 -4.06 -9.41 -13.47
N ILE A 76 -3.48 -9.81 -12.34
CA ILE A 76 -2.03 -10.04 -12.22
C ILE A 76 -1.60 -11.13 -13.20
N GLU A 77 -2.30 -12.26 -13.24
CA GLU A 77 -1.95 -13.40 -14.09
C GLU A 77 -2.13 -13.08 -15.57
N ARG A 78 -3.19 -12.35 -15.94
CA ARG A 78 -3.43 -11.91 -17.32
C ARG A 78 -2.36 -10.94 -17.84
N ASN A 79 -1.77 -10.14 -16.96
CA ASN A 79 -0.72 -9.16 -17.32
C ASN A 79 0.70 -9.63 -16.98
N ARG A 80 0.86 -10.88 -16.51
CA ARG A 80 2.16 -11.43 -16.13
C ARG A 80 3.06 -11.58 -17.35
N THR A 81 4.24 -10.96 -17.29
CA THR A 81 5.25 -11.06 -18.36
C THR A 81 6.29 -12.16 -18.12
N GLU A 82 6.51 -12.54 -16.86
CA GLU A 82 7.49 -13.55 -16.46
C GLU A 82 7.05 -14.26 -15.17
N LEU A 83 7.44 -15.53 -14.99
CA LEU A 83 7.22 -16.32 -13.78
C LEU A 83 8.46 -17.14 -13.47
N PHE A 84 8.99 -17.02 -12.26
CA PHE A 84 10.09 -17.85 -11.78
C PHE A 84 9.67 -18.63 -10.55
N THR A 85 9.84 -19.96 -10.58
CA THR A 85 9.46 -20.87 -9.50
C THR A 85 10.68 -21.61 -8.97
N PHE A 86 10.87 -21.59 -7.66
CA PHE A 86 11.90 -22.40 -7.00
C PHE A 86 11.25 -23.67 -6.46
N GLU A 87 11.74 -24.83 -6.91
CA GLU A 87 11.40 -26.11 -6.29
C GLU A 87 12.27 -26.34 -5.05
N ARG A 88 11.75 -27.15 -4.13
CA ARG A 88 12.31 -27.35 -2.79
C ARG A 88 13.38 -28.44 -2.76
#